data_AF-A0A957X6W7-F1
#
_entry.id   AF-A0A957X6W7-F1
#
_cell.length_a   1.000
_cell.length_b   1.000
_cell.length_c   1.000
_cell.angle_alpha   90.00
_cell.angle_beta   90.00
_cell.angle_gamma   90.00
#
_symmetry.space_group_name_H-M   'P 1'
#
loop_
_entity.id
_entity.type
_entity.pdbx_description
1 polymer ?
#
loop_
_entity_poly.entity_id
_entity_poly.type
_entity_poly.pdbx_seq_one_letter_code
_entity_poly.pdbx_strand_id
1 'polypeptide(L)'
;MDTTVTISPGFSPGIPPRLIQQLLHPLVVVALLLSLIAPALPYWLPTPVAPFVPATTQPAAVVTPTFRAPRAVQAAGHLAATPATDATTWQGYPELVERRDAFANHYDLGDGRVVAVVRGENALIQDPAGHRRTDDRRIHAVEGGFAYKQPGLTVSLGQSTSTALLQRDTALVGWQPQRLVALDSAGAVRNHLATVLDGDPAAAQAQLAAAGRLLTYANHWDDATLHETFHSTGRGIEQSLIFATAPQLPQADGVQGHMATLRQFLPRLLGGNGPTWLALEADLFLLSGDSLWVDGLQQTHSFSTAASATGEFAIRDAAGETLLTFAPVVAFEQNDPTQRVNGHYEAEQVEPNIWRLRVVTPWSWWRDPARTYPAVLDPEIYMAVTQPATITLDDYCQPWPDAGPFAYCPYNVPAEPV
;
A
#
# COMPACT_ATOMS: atom_id res chain seq x y z
N MET A 1 -8.80 63.00 -56.07
CA MET A 1 -9.47 61.77 -55.58
C MET A 1 -9.40 61.84 -54.07
N ASP A 2 -10.43 62.42 -53.47
CA ASP A 2 -10.54 62.59 -52.02
C ASP A 2 -11.19 61.36 -51.42
N THR A 3 -10.57 60.80 -50.39
CA THR A 3 -11.05 59.61 -49.68
C THR A 3 -11.55 60.05 -48.31
N THR A 4 -12.86 60.00 -48.10
CA THR A 4 -13.51 60.33 -46.82
C THR A 4 -13.56 59.08 -45.96
N VAL A 5 -12.97 59.14 -44.75
CA VAL A 5 -13.01 58.07 -43.75
C VAL A 5 -14.14 58.37 -42.75
N THR A 6 -15.07 57.43 -42.58
CA THR A 6 -16.17 57.51 -41.61
C THR A 6 -15.86 56.61 -40.42
N ILE A 7 -15.81 57.17 -39.20
CA ILE A 7 -15.62 56.42 -37.95
C ILE A 7 -17.00 56.26 -37.28
N SER A 8 -17.42 55.01 -37.03
CA SER A 8 -18.62 54.69 -36.23
C SER A 8 -18.26 54.54 -34.75
N PRO A 9 -19.00 55.17 -33.81
CA PRO A 9 -18.83 54.93 -32.38
C PRO A 9 -19.53 53.62 -31.97
N GLY A 10 -18.75 52.68 -31.44
CA GLY A 10 -19.24 51.43 -30.87
C GLY A 10 -19.98 51.67 -29.54
N PHE A 11 -21.26 51.33 -29.52
CA PHE A 11 -22.09 51.31 -28.31
C PHE A 11 -21.63 50.19 -27.36
N SER A 12 -21.28 50.55 -26.13
CA SER A 12 -21.07 49.61 -25.02
C SER A 12 -22.43 49.29 -24.39
N PRO A 13 -22.89 48.02 -24.34
CA PRO A 13 -24.16 47.68 -23.73
C PRO A 13 -24.07 47.90 -22.22
N GLY A 14 -24.82 48.89 -21.72
CA GLY A 14 -24.91 49.20 -20.30
C GLY A 14 -25.41 48.00 -19.50
N ILE A 15 -24.70 47.67 -18.42
CA ILE A 15 -25.09 46.63 -17.47
C ILE A 15 -26.50 46.97 -16.97
N PRO A 16 -27.47 46.03 -17.06
CA PRO A 16 -28.84 46.31 -16.67
C PRO A 16 -28.88 46.64 -15.16
N PRO A 17 -29.56 47.73 -14.76
CA PRO A 17 -29.55 48.22 -13.37
C PRO A 17 -30.07 47.20 -12.35
N ARG A 18 -30.87 46.22 -12.79
CA ARG A 18 -31.33 45.11 -11.94
C ARG A 18 -30.20 44.18 -11.49
N LEU A 19 -29.15 44.02 -12.29
CA LEU A 19 -28.01 43.15 -11.97
C LEU A 19 -27.11 43.80 -10.91
N ILE A 20 -26.95 45.12 -10.97
CA ILE A 20 -26.26 45.92 -9.95
C ILE A 20 -27.01 45.84 -8.62
N GLN A 21 -28.34 45.94 -8.63
CA GLN A 21 -29.17 45.91 -7.42
C GLN A 21 -29.21 44.51 -6.76
N GLN A 22 -29.19 43.44 -7.56
CA GLN A 22 -29.10 42.06 -7.07
C GLN A 22 -27.74 41.73 -6.45
N LEU A 23 -26.65 42.36 -6.91
CA LEU A 23 -25.32 42.19 -6.33
C LEU A 23 -25.09 43.07 -5.09
N LEU A 24 -25.75 44.23 -4.99
CA LEU A 24 -25.60 45.16 -3.87
C LEU A 24 -26.24 44.63 -2.57
N HIS A 25 -27.39 43.96 -2.65
CA HIS A 25 -28.09 43.45 -1.46
C HIS A 25 -27.27 42.43 -0.65
N PRO A 26 -26.68 41.37 -1.24
CA PRO A 26 -25.86 40.44 -0.47
C PRO A 26 -24.60 41.13 0.09
N LEU A 27 -24.01 42.09 -0.63
CA LEU A 27 -22.82 42.81 -0.20
C LEU A 27 -23.11 43.70 1.03
N VAL A 28 -24.26 44.39 1.05
CA VAL A 28 -24.73 45.16 2.21
C VAL A 28 -25.04 44.24 3.39
N VAL A 29 -25.70 43.10 3.17
CA VAL A 29 -26.00 42.13 4.24
C VAL A 29 -24.72 41.55 4.84
N VAL A 30 -23.72 41.22 4.02
CA VAL A 30 -22.40 40.75 4.48
C VAL A 30 -21.67 41.84 5.27
N ALA A 31 -21.68 43.10 4.80
CA ALA A 31 -21.07 44.21 5.53
C ALA A 31 -21.75 44.48 6.87
N LEU A 32 -23.08 44.34 6.95
CA LEU A 32 -23.85 44.51 8.19
C LEU A 32 -23.63 43.35 9.18
N LEU A 33 -23.49 42.12 8.68
CA LEU A 33 -23.13 40.97 9.52
C LEU A 33 -21.68 41.10 10.04
N LEU A 34 -20.74 41.56 9.22
CA LEU A 34 -19.36 41.80 9.65
C LEU A 34 -19.27 42.93 10.70
N SER A 35 -20.07 43.99 10.57
CA SER A 35 -20.09 45.08 11.56
C SER A 35 -20.70 44.68 12.90
N LEU A 36 -21.65 43.73 12.91
CA LEU A 36 -22.23 43.15 14.12
C LEU A 36 -21.26 42.20 14.86
N ILE A 37 -20.35 41.53 14.14
CA ILE A 37 -19.36 40.59 14.71
C ILE A 37 -18.09 41.32 15.18
N ALA A 38 -17.72 42.43 14.53
CA ALA A 38 -16.53 43.21 14.85
C ALA A 38 -16.34 43.58 16.35
N PRO A 39 -17.37 43.99 17.12
CA PRO A 39 -17.19 44.33 18.53
C PRO A 39 -17.14 43.11 19.48
N ALA A 40 -17.48 41.91 19.00
CA ALA A 40 -17.42 40.67 19.80
C ALA A 40 -16.07 39.94 19.67
N LEU A 41 -15.19 40.39 18.77
CA LEU A 41 -13.83 39.86 18.69
C LEU A 41 -13.01 40.42 19.87
N PRO A 42 -12.44 39.59 20.74
CA PRO A 42 -11.56 40.06 21.81
C PRO A 42 -10.38 40.78 21.16
N TYR A 43 -10.20 42.05 21.49
CA TYR A 43 -8.99 42.80 21.13
C TYR A 43 -7.80 42.11 21.80
N TRP A 44 -7.07 41.30 21.03
CA TRP A 44 -5.76 40.79 21.42
C TRP A 44 -4.79 41.97 21.46
N LEU A 45 -4.77 42.69 22.58
CA LEU A 45 -3.63 43.54 22.92
C LEU A 45 -2.42 42.61 23.13
N PRO A 46 -1.26 42.91 22.55
CA PRO A 46 -0.06 42.13 22.80
C PRO A 46 0.27 42.22 24.29
N THR A 47 0.13 41.11 25.01
CA THR A 47 0.67 40.98 26.37
C THR A 47 2.17 41.20 26.32
N PRO A 48 2.75 42.02 27.23
CA PRO A 48 4.20 42.18 27.32
C PRO A 48 4.84 40.82 27.54
N VAL A 49 5.75 40.45 26.64
CA VAL A 49 6.53 39.21 26.69
C VAL A 49 7.36 39.24 27.98
N ALA A 50 7.05 38.36 28.92
CA ALA A 50 7.92 38.10 30.07
C ALA A 50 9.26 37.54 29.56
N PRO A 51 10.39 37.92 30.18
CA PRO A 51 11.71 37.40 29.78
C PRO A 51 11.73 35.88 29.86
N PHE A 52 12.09 35.28 28.73
CA PHE A 52 12.23 33.84 28.55
C PHE A 52 13.32 33.30 29.49
N VAL A 53 12.89 32.53 30.51
CA VAL A 53 13.80 31.69 31.30
C VAL A 53 13.88 30.36 30.57
N PRO A 54 15.06 29.95 30.06
CA PRO A 54 15.18 28.66 29.39
C PRO A 54 14.89 27.55 30.40
N ALA A 55 13.79 26.84 30.20
CA ALA A 55 13.49 25.61 30.91
C ALA A 55 14.60 24.60 30.57
N THR A 56 15.24 24.08 31.59
CA THR A 56 16.19 22.97 31.47
C THR A 56 15.39 21.74 31.07
N THR A 57 15.30 21.49 29.77
CA THR A 57 14.66 20.28 29.22
C THR A 57 15.52 19.09 29.62
N GLN A 58 15.10 18.41 30.67
CA GLN A 58 15.54 17.06 30.97
C GLN A 58 15.10 16.19 29.79
N PRO A 59 16.02 15.53 29.06
CA PRO A 59 15.67 14.70 27.92
C PRO A 59 14.71 13.61 28.40
N ALA A 60 13.54 13.55 27.77
CA ALA A 60 12.62 12.43 27.94
C ALA A 60 13.39 11.15 27.62
N ALA A 61 13.32 10.18 28.52
CA ALA A 61 13.91 8.87 28.27
C ALA A 61 13.28 8.30 26.99
N VAL A 62 14.10 8.15 25.95
CA VAL A 62 13.72 7.46 24.71
C VAL A 62 13.41 6.02 25.10
N VAL A 63 12.13 5.67 25.14
CA VAL A 63 11.70 4.28 25.27
C VAL A 63 11.95 3.64 23.92
N THR A 64 13.10 2.99 23.75
CA THR A 64 13.37 2.20 22.55
C THR A 64 12.41 1.00 22.57
N PRO A 65 11.49 0.86 21.59
CA PRO A 65 10.64 -0.32 21.52
C PRO A 65 11.55 -1.54 21.36
N THR A 66 11.52 -2.43 22.34
CA THR A 66 12.33 -3.65 22.30
C THR A 66 11.59 -4.63 21.42
N PHE A 67 11.98 -4.72 20.14
CA PHE A 67 11.53 -5.78 19.27
C PHE A 67 12.06 -7.11 19.82
N ARG A 68 11.23 -7.84 20.57
CA ARG A 68 11.61 -9.17 21.05
C ARG A 68 11.46 -10.11 19.86
N ALA A 69 12.54 -10.31 19.12
CA ALA A 69 12.57 -11.26 18.02
C ALA A 69 12.01 -12.62 18.52
N PRO A 70 11.03 -13.21 17.81
CA PRO A 70 10.50 -14.52 18.18
C PRO A 70 11.66 -15.51 18.21
N ARG A 71 11.75 -16.28 19.29
CA ARG A 71 12.75 -17.35 19.45
C ARG A 71 12.55 -18.33 18.29
N ALA A 72 13.61 -18.71 17.60
CA ALA A 72 13.53 -19.69 16.50
C ALA A 72 12.80 -20.95 16.97
N VAL A 73 11.56 -21.15 16.49
CA VAL A 73 10.73 -22.30 16.87
C VAL A 73 11.22 -23.52 16.09
N GLN A 74 11.76 -24.50 16.82
CA GLN A 74 11.92 -25.86 16.32
C GLN A 74 10.52 -26.46 16.12
N ALA A 75 10.16 -26.76 14.88
CA ALA A 75 8.86 -27.35 14.54
C ALA A 75 8.73 -28.75 15.19
N ALA A 76 7.81 -28.90 16.14
CA ALA A 76 7.41 -30.20 16.67
C ALA A 76 6.51 -30.92 15.66
N GLY A 77 6.89 -32.15 15.28
CA GLY A 77 6.19 -32.95 14.30
C GLY A 77 4.85 -33.50 14.81
N HIS A 78 3.84 -33.40 13.96
CA HIS A 78 2.69 -34.31 13.94
C HIS A 78 2.28 -34.58 12.50
N LEU A 79 2.58 -35.79 12.04
CA LEU A 79 2.08 -36.34 10.77
C LEU A 79 0.68 -36.90 11.04
N ALA A 80 -0.35 -36.19 10.62
CA ALA A 80 -1.67 -36.78 10.41
C ALA A 80 -1.77 -37.22 8.94
N ALA A 81 -2.18 -38.47 8.73
CA ALA A 81 -2.28 -39.10 7.42
C ALA A 81 -3.30 -38.38 6.52
N THR A 82 -2.86 -38.02 5.32
CA THR A 82 -3.71 -37.51 4.24
C THR A 82 -4.52 -38.65 3.63
N PRO A 83 -5.83 -38.48 3.36
CA PRO A 83 -6.56 -39.43 2.54
C PRO A 83 -6.06 -39.31 1.09
N ALA A 84 -5.80 -40.45 0.46
CA ALA A 84 -5.50 -40.52 -0.96
C ALA A 84 -6.73 -40.09 -1.77
N THR A 85 -6.64 -38.96 -2.46
CA THR A 85 -7.57 -38.60 -3.53
C THR A 85 -6.83 -38.68 -4.85
N ASP A 86 -7.01 -39.80 -5.53
CA ASP A 86 -6.79 -39.94 -6.97
C ASP A 86 -7.78 -39.04 -7.71
N ALA A 87 -7.27 -38.03 -8.43
CA ALA A 87 -7.73 -37.51 -9.72
C ALA A 87 -7.26 -36.05 -9.96
N THR A 88 -6.44 -35.81 -10.99
CA THR A 88 -6.34 -34.49 -11.66
C THR A 88 -6.14 -34.71 -13.16
N THR A 89 -7.18 -34.47 -13.96
CA THR A 89 -7.30 -34.94 -15.35
C THR A 89 -6.96 -33.90 -16.42
N TRP A 90 -6.04 -34.23 -17.33
CA TRP A 90 -5.92 -33.73 -18.72
C TRP A 90 -6.44 -34.82 -19.68
N GLN A 91 -7.76 -35.02 -19.62
CA GLN A 91 -8.46 -36.26 -19.95
C GLN A 91 -8.01 -36.93 -21.26
N GLY A 92 -7.27 -38.04 -21.12
CA GLY A 92 -6.91 -38.95 -22.22
C GLY A 92 -5.42 -38.97 -22.59
N TYR A 93 -4.63 -38.03 -22.12
CA TYR A 93 -3.22 -37.90 -22.49
C TYR A 93 -2.27 -38.37 -21.38
N PRO A 94 -1.23 -39.16 -21.69
CA PRO A 94 -0.26 -39.58 -20.69
C PRO A 94 0.60 -38.40 -20.23
N GLU A 95 0.84 -38.31 -18.93
CA GLU A 95 1.79 -37.35 -18.38
C GLU A 95 3.22 -37.77 -18.71
N LEU A 96 4.03 -36.84 -19.20
CA LEU A 96 5.47 -36.99 -19.45
C LEU A 96 6.25 -36.70 -18.16
N VAL A 97 6.38 -37.72 -17.31
CA VAL A 97 6.97 -37.59 -15.96
C VAL A 97 8.42 -37.08 -16.02
N GLU A 98 9.17 -37.44 -17.05
CA GLU A 98 10.54 -37.01 -17.30
C GLU A 98 10.66 -35.52 -17.67
N ARG A 99 9.58 -34.91 -18.16
CA ARG A 99 9.51 -33.47 -18.46
C ARG A 99 8.90 -32.65 -17.33
N ARG A 100 8.49 -33.28 -16.22
CA ARG A 100 7.87 -32.56 -15.09
C ARG A 100 8.88 -31.62 -14.44
N ASP A 101 8.47 -30.37 -14.22
CA ASP A 101 9.25 -29.39 -13.48
C ASP A 101 8.51 -28.88 -12.23
N ALA A 102 9.06 -27.86 -11.56
CA ALA A 102 8.52 -27.32 -10.31
C ALA A 102 7.17 -26.58 -10.48
N PHE A 103 6.84 -26.16 -11.70
CA PHE A 103 5.73 -25.26 -12.01
C PHE A 103 4.72 -25.86 -12.99
N ALA A 104 5.12 -26.86 -13.77
CA ALA A 104 4.32 -27.47 -14.82
C ALA A 104 4.34 -29.00 -14.81
N ASN A 105 3.16 -29.58 -15.03
CA ASN A 105 3.04 -30.97 -15.48
C ASN A 105 2.94 -30.96 -17.00
N HIS A 106 3.71 -31.83 -17.67
CA HIS A 106 3.69 -31.94 -19.12
C HIS A 106 2.86 -33.15 -19.54
N TYR A 107 1.98 -33.00 -20.54
CA TYR A 107 1.18 -34.10 -21.09
C TYR A 107 1.40 -34.21 -22.59
N ASP A 108 1.55 -35.44 -23.08
CA ASP A 108 1.73 -35.74 -24.50
C ASP A 108 0.40 -35.70 -25.23
N LEU A 109 0.25 -34.79 -26.20
CA LEU A 109 -0.96 -34.65 -27.01
C LEU A 109 -0.93 -35.51 -28.30
N GLY A 110 0.11 -36.33 -28.48
CA GLY A 110 0.40 -37.01 -29.73
C GLY A 110 1.03 -36.11 -30.79
N ASP A 111 1.56 -36.72 -31.85
CA ASP A 111 2.21 -36.03 -32.98
C ASP A 111 3.37 -35.10 -32.58
N GLY A 112 4.07 -35.44 -31.49
CA GLY A 112 5.19 -34.65 -30.95
C GLY A 112 4.76 -33.36 -30.23
N ARG A 113 3.45 -33.16 -29.99
CA ARG A 113 2.93 -31.98 -29.29
C ARG A 113 2.84 -32.27 -27.79
N VAL A 114 3.21 -31.28 -26.99
CA VAL A 114 3.16 -31.35 -25.53
C VAL A 114 2.41 -30.14 -25.01
N VAL A 115 1.57 -30.34 -24.00
CA VAL A 115 1.03 -29.22 -23.22
C VAL A 115 1.71 -29.15 -21.86
N ALA A 116 2.07 -27.94 -21.44
CA ALA A 116 2.46 -27.64 -20.08
C ALA A 116 1.24 -27.13 -19.32
N VAL A 117 0.90 -27.81 -18.24
CA VAL A 117 -0.17 -27.42 -17.33
C VAL A 117 0.48 -26.80 -16.12
N VAL A 118 0.59 -25.48 -16.17
CA VAL A 118 1.12 -24.70 -15.07
C VAL A 118 0.06 -24.66 -13.96
N ARG A 119 0.35 -25.25 -12.80
CA ARG A 119 -0.58 -25.18 -11.67
C ARG A 119 -0.45 -23.80 -11.03
N GLY A 120 -1.53 -23.03 -11.07
CA GLY A 120 -1.60 -21.71 -10.42
C GLY A 120 -1.52 -21.76 -8.89
N GLU A 121 -1.76 -22.92 -8.27
CA GLU A 121 -1.70 -23.07 -6.82
C GLU A 121 -1.02 -24.40 -6.46
N ASN A 122 -0.06 -24.32 -5.53
CA ASN A 122 0.79 -25.40 -5.02
C ASN A 122 1.95 -25.81 -5.96
N ALA A 123 2.96 -24.95 -6.07
CA ALA A 123 4.27 -25.38 -6.55
C ALA A 123 4.81 -26.48 -5.62
N LEU A 124 5.32 -27.56 -6.20
CA LEU A 124 6.08 -28.55 -5.42
C LEU A 124 7.50 -28.01 -5.29
N ILE A 125 7.88 -27.61 -4.07
CA ILE A 125 9.25 -27.18 -3.79
C ILE A 125 10.05 -28.40 -3.39
N GLN A 126 11.26 -28.49 -3.90
CA GLN A 126 12.21 -29.49 -3.44
C GLN A 126 12.97 -28.94 -2.23
N ASP A 127 12.90 -29.62 -1.09
CA ASP A 127 13.64 -29.24 0.11
C ASP A 127 15.15 -29.55 -0.04
N PRO A 128 16.03 -29.06 0.86
CA PRO A 128 17.47 -29.31 0.77
C PRO A 128 17.87 -30.80 0.81
N ALA A 129 16.98 -31.69 1.26
CA ALA A 129 17.18 -33.13 1.26
C ALA A 129 16.63 -33.81 0.00
N GLY A 130 16.11 -33.03 -0.96
CA GLY A 130 15.58 -33.53 -2.22
C GLY A 130 14.12 -33.95 -2.17
N HIS A 131 13.43 -33.84 -1.02
CA HIS A 131 12.03 -34.23 -0.92
C HIS A 131 11.11 -33.15 -1.49
N ARG A 132 10.10 -33.57 -2.25
CA ARG A 132 9.08 -32.66 -2.75
C ARG A 132 8.09 -32.36 -1.63
N ARG A 133 7.87 -31.08 -1.36
CA ARG A 133 6.89 -30.58 -0.39
C ARG A 133 5.95 -29.60 -1.10
N THR A 134 4.68 -29.63 -0.72
CA THR A 134 3.72 -28.62 -1.16
C THR A 134 4.13 -27.27 -0.56
N ASP A 135 4.19 -26.24 -1.40
CA ASP A 135 4.37 -24.86 -0.95
C ASP A 135 3.16 -24.40 -0.12
N ASP A 136 3.28 -24.49 1.19
CA ASP A 136 2.23 -24.09 2.13
C ASP A 136 2.31 -22.58 2.40
N ARG A 137 1.70 -21.80 1.51
CA ARG A 137 1.60 -20.34 1.62
C ARG A 137 0.44 -19.91 2.50
N ARG A 138 0.29 -20.54 3.66
CA ARG A 138 -0.69 -20.13 4.67
C ARG A 138 0.02 -19.39 5.80
N ILE A 139 -0.73 -18.49 6.42
CA ILE A 139 -0.42 -17.88 7.70
C ILE A 139 -0.79 -18.90 8.78
N HIS A 140 0.15 -19.20 9.66
CA HIS A 140 -0.02 -20.13 10.77
C HIS A 140 0.10 -19.39 12.10
N ALA A 141 -0.73 -19.75 13.08
CA ALA A 141 -0.52 -19.32 14.46
C ALA A 141 0.78 -19.92 15.01
N VAL A 142 1.56 -19.12 15.71
CA VAL A 142 2.80 -19.51 16.39
C VAL A 142 2.83 -18.90 17.80
N GLU A 143 3.80 -19.27 18.62
CA GLU A 143 3.98 -18.63 19.93
C GLU A 143 4.21 -17.11 19.75
N GLY A 144 3.31 -16.30 20.31
CA GLY A 144 3.41 -14.84 20.29
C GLY A 144 2.86 -14.14 19.03
N GLY A 145 2.21 -14.86 18.11
CA GLY A 145 1.59 -14.23 16.93
C GLY A 145 1.35 -15.20 15.79
N PHE A 146 1.70 -14.78 14.58
CA PHE A 146 1.50 -15.55 13.36
C PHE A 146 2.76 -15.57 12.52
N ALA A 147 2.90 -16.60 11.67
CA ALA A 147 4.01 -16.72 10.74
C ALA A 147 3.50 -17.11 9.35
N TYR A 148 4.05 -16.45 8.35
CA TYR A 148 3.96 -16.81 6.94
C TYR A 148 5.34 -17.24 6.46
N LYS A 149 5.41 -18.32 5.68
CA LYS A 149 6.67 -18.83 5.12
C LYS A 149 6.50 -19.20 3.66
N GLN A 150 7.44 -18.78 2.85
CA GLN A 150 7.66 -19.26 1.49
C GLN A 150 9.17 -19.39 1.25
N PRO A 151 9.64 -20.06 0.17
CA PRO A 151 11.06 -20.09 -0.15
C PRO A 151 11.68 -18.70 -0.17
N GLY A 152 12.70 -18.49 0.68
CA GLY A 152 13.43 -17.22 0.77
C GLY A 152 12.75 -16.11 1.58
N LEU A 153 11.55 -16.31 2.13
CA LEU A 153 10.93 -15.32 3.03
C LEU A 153 10.18 -15.97 4.18
N THR A 154 10.47 -15.44 5.37
CA THR A 154 9.67 -15.66 6.57
C THR A 154 9.12 -14.32 7.01
N VAL A 155 7.81 -14.24 7.25
CA VAL A 155 7.16 -13.08 7.84
C VAL A 155 6.59 -13.49 9.19
N SER A 156 6.98 -12.77 10.24
CA SER A 156 6.38 -12.89 11.56
C SER A 156 5.44 -11.71 11.80
N LEU A 157 4.20 -11.98 12.19
CA LEU A 157 3.16 -10.98 12.41
C LEU A 157 2.78 -10.94 13.89
N GLY A 158 2.57 -9.75 14.44
CA GLY A 158 2.18 -9.56 15.84
C GLY A 158 0.83 -10.22 16.18
N GLN A 159 0.66 -10.66 17.42
CA GLN A 159 -0.61 -11.26 17.86
C GLN A 159 -1.75 -10.24 17.95
N SER A 160 -1.44 -9.05 18.46
CA SER A 160 -2.40 -7.98 18.73
C SER A 160 -2.17 -6.71 17.93
N THR A 161 -1.05 -6.64 17.23
CA THR A 161 -0.69 -5.50 16.39
C THR A 161 -0.34 -5.97 14.98
N SER A 162 -0.60 -5.13 13.99
CA SER A 162 -0.25 -5.37 12.59
C SER A 162 1.24 -5.17 12.29
N THR A 163 2.09 -5.27 13.31
CA THR A 163 3.54 -5.24 13.11
C THR A 163 3.99 -6.49 12.39
N ALA A 164 4.93 -6.31 11.46
CA ALA A 164 5.52 -7.40 10.71
C ALA A 164 7.04 -7.35 10.81
N LEU A 165 7.67 -8.52 10.94
CA LEU A 165 9.10 -8.70 10.72
C LEU A 165 9.27 -9.61 9.52
N LEU A 166 9.85 -9.06 8.46
CA LEU A 166 10.17 -9.77 7.24
C LEU A 166 11.64 -10.19 7.30
N GLN A 167 11.89 -11.48 7.10
CA GLN A 167 13.22 -12.07 7.11
C GLN A 167 13.49 -12.78 5.79
N ARG A 168 14.60 -12.42 5.14
CA ARG A 168 15.16 -13.10 3.96
C ARG A 168 16.65 -13.30 4.19
N ASP A 169 17.07 -14.55 4.26
CA ASP A 169 18.44 -14.92 4.61
C ASP A 169 18.91 -14.23 5.92
N THR A 170 19.88 -13.32 5.83
CA THR A 170 20.38 -12.51 6.95
C THR A 170 19.73 -11.12 7.04
N ALA A 171 18.91 -10.74 6.06
CA ALA A 171 18.23 -9.46 6.04
C ALA A 171 16.96 -9.49 6.90
N LEU A 172 16.72 -8.39 7.62
CA LEU A 172 15.62 -8.24 8.55
C LEU A 172 15.00 -6.85 8.39
N VAL A 173 13.74 -6.82 7.97
CA VAL A 173 12.96 -5.60 7.77
C VAL A 173 11.77 -5.59 8.72
N GLY A 174 11.70 -4.60 9.60
CA GLY A 174 10.55 -4.37 10.46
C GLY A 174 9.57 -3.40 9.82
N TRP A 175 8.28 -3.69 9.93
CA TRP A 175 7.16 -2.84 9.51
C TRP A 175 6.25 -2.59 10.71
N GLN A 176 6.00 -1.33 11.03
CA GLN A 176 5.15 -0.95 12.17
C GLN A 176 4.26 0.24 11.81
N PRO A 177 2.97 0.01 11.50
CA PRO A 177 1.99 1.07 11.39
C PRO A 177 1.92 1.91 12.67
N GLN A 178 1.79 3.23 12.51
CA GLN A 178 1.79 4.19 13.61
C GLN A 178 0.45 4.90 13.74
N ARG A 179 0.02 5.56 12.65
CA ARG A 179 -1.16 6.43 12.67
C ARG A 179 -1.67 6.74 11.27
N LEU A 180 -2.90 7.21 11.22
CA LEU A 180 -3.55 7.74 10.02
C LEU A 180 -3.72 9.26 10.16
N VAL A 181 -3.28 10.01 9.16
CA VAL A 181 -3.26 11.48 9.19
C VAL A 181 -3.86 12.08 7.92
N ALA A 182 -4.42 13.28 8.06
CA ALA A 182 -4.76 14.15 6.93
C ALA A 182 -3.68 15.22 6.77
N LEU A 183 -3.13 15.33 5.56
CA LEU A 183 -2.06 16.27 5.24
C LEU A 183 -2.60 17.46 4.44
N ASP A 184 -1.97 18.62 4.56
CA ASP A 184 -2.21 19.76 3.68
C ASP A 184 -1.46 19.63 2.34
N SER A 185 -1.51 20.66 1.50
CA SER A 185 -0.81 20.68 0.20
C SER A 185 0.72 20.70 0.30
N ALA A 186 1.27 21.05 1.47
CA ALA A 186 2.71 21.04 1.73
C ALA A 186 3.19 19.72 2.37
N GLY A 187 2.29 18.75 2.56
CA GLY A 187 2.60 17.48 3.24
C GLY A 187 2.67 17.61 4.76
N ALA A 188 2.28 18.75 5.33
CA ALA A 188 2.25 18.92 6.78
C ALA A 188 1.01 18.25 7.37
N VAL A 189 1.19 17.61 8.53
CA VAL A 189 0.08 16.98 9.26
C VAL A 189 -0.86 18.06 9.78
N ARG A 190 -2.12 17.98 9.35
CA ARG A 190 -3.17 18.90 9.78
C ARG A 190 -4.08 18.29 10.83
N ASN A 191 -4.40 17.01 10.66
CA ASN A 191 -5.30 16.28 11.54
C ASN A 191 -4.77 14.86 11.76
N HIS A 192 -4.80 14.40 13.01
CA HIS A 192 -4.70 12.99 13.35
C HIS A 192 -6.09 12.38 13.25
N LEU A 193 -6.23 11.31 12.48
CA LEU A 193 -7.52 10.67 12.19
C LEU A 193 -7.70 9.42 13.02
N ALA A 194 -6.65 8.61 13.12
CA ALA A 194 -6.60 7.42 13.95
C ALA A 194 -5.16 7.12 14.37
N THR A 195 -5.00 6.43 15.50
CA THR A 195 -3.73 5.97 16.03
C THR A 195 -3.81 4.48 16.31
N VAL A 196 -2.72 3.77 16.07
CA VAL A 196 -2.59 2.38 16.46
C VAL A 196 -2.64 2.28 17.99
N LEU A 197 -3.46 1.36 18.49
CA LEU A 197 -3.55 1.10 19.92
C LEU A 197 -2.37 0.25 20.38
N ASP A 198 -1.64 0.73 21.39
CA ASP A 198 -0.69 -0.08 22.14
C ASP A 198 -1.49 -1.15 22.90
N GLY A 199 -1.61 -2.34 22.30
CA GLY A 199 -2.65 -3.29 22.66
C GLY A 199 -2.63 -3.78 24.11
N ASP A 200 -3.82 -3.86 24.72
CA ASP A 200 -4.14 -4.92 25.67
C ASP A 200 -4.36 -6.21 24.86
N PRO A 201 -3.50 -7.25 25.00
CA PRO A 201 -3.59 -8.48 24.22
C PRO A 201 -4.92 -9.23 24.39
N ALA A 202 -5.73 -8.90 25.39
CA ALA A 202 -7.05 -9.48 25.58
C ALA A 202 -8.14 -8.88 24.68
N ALA A 203 -8.00 -7.61 24.23
CA ALA A 203 -9.06 -6.88 23.54
C ALA A 203 -8.94 -6.88 22.01
N ALA A 204 -7.74 -7.07 21.47
CA ALA A 204 -7.46 -6.96 20.04
C ALA A 204 -6.71 -8.19 19.50
N GLN A 205 -7.34 -9.37 19.55
CA GLN A 205 -6.74 -10.58 18.94
C GLN A 205 -6.99 -10.62 17.44
N ALA A 206 -5.93 -10.84 16.66
CA ALA A 206 -6.08 -11.03 15.23
C ALA A 206 -6.84 -12.34 14.91
N GLN A 207 -7.63 -12.30 13.85
CA GLN A 207 -8.48 -13.41 13.43
C GLN A 207 -7.94 -14.02 12.14
N LEU A 208 -7.67 -15.32 12.17
CA LEU A 208 -7.22 -16.08 11.00
C LEU A 208 -8.43 -16.68 10.28
N ALA A 209 -8.57 -16.38 8.99
CA ALA A 209 -9.68 -16.79 8.13
C ALA A 209 -9.18 -17.37 6.79
N ALA A 210 -10.12 -17.69 5.88
CA ALA A 210 -9.83 -18.16 4.52
C ALA A 210 -8.82 -19.32 4.48
N ALA A 211 -9.02 -20.33 5.33
CA ALA A 211 -8.13 -21.48 5.50
C ALA A 211 -6.66 -21.09 5.79
N GLY A 212 -6.44 -19.98 6.49
CA GLY A 212 -5.11 -19.48 6.82
C GLY A 212 -4.53 -18.50 5.81
N ARG A 213 -5.26 -18.07 4.78
CA ARG A 213 -4.74 -17.08 3.81
C ARG A 213 -4.96 -15.63 4.24
N LEU A 214 -5.90 -15.36 5.13
CA LEU A 214 -6.26 -14.00 5.54
C LEU A 214 -6.14 -13.86 7.06
N LEU A 215 -5.38 -12.87 7.52
CA LEU A 215 -5.30 -12.48 8.92
C LEU A 215 -5.89 -11.07 9.08
N THR A 216 -6.78 -10.87 10.05
CA THR A 216 -7.50 -9.60 10.25
C THR A 216 -7.29 -9.04 11.66
N TYR A 217 -6.97 -7.75 11.74
CA TYR A 217 -6.80 -6.96 12.96
C TYR A 217 -7.94 -5.94 13.07
N ALA A 218 -9.07 -6.34 13.66
CA ALA A 218 -10.30 -5.54 13.68
C ALA A 218 -10.33 -4.40 14.71
N ASN A 219 -9.61 -4.53 15.83
CA ASN A 219 -9.63 -3.57 16.94
C ASN A 219 -8.22 -3.01 17.24
N HIS A 220 -7.40 -2.86 16.19
CA HIS A 220 -6.02 -2.39 16.32
C HIS A 220 -5.89 -0.86 16.31
N TRP A 221 -6.96 -0.17 15.92
CA TRP A 221 -7.03 1.29 15.80
C TRP A 221 -7.98 1.87 16.83
N ASP A 222 -7.72 3.11 17.25
CA ASP A 222 -8.67 3.90 18.08
C ASP A 222 -9.95 4.29 17.32
N ASP A 223 -9.96 4.14 15.99
CA ASP A 223 -11.13 4.21 15.12
C ASP A 223 -11.64 2.80 14.78
N ALA A 224 -12.77 2.41 15.37
CA ALA A 224 -13.41 1.12 15.16
C ALA A 224 -13.93 0.88 13.72
N THR A 225 -13.94 1.90 12.87
CA THR A 225 -14.26 1.76 11.44
C THR A 225 -13.07 1.32 10.60
N LEU A 226 -11.86 1.31 11.18
CA LEU A 226 -10.64 0.84 10.53
C LEU A 226 -10.32 -0.59 10.93
N HIS A 227 -9.85 -1.37 9.97
CA HIS A 227 -9.29 -2.69 10.22
C HIS A 227 -8.18 -2.99 9.24
N GLU A 228 -7.16 -3.71 9.71
CA GLU A 228 -6.04 -4.12 8.86
C GLU A 228 -6.12 -5.60 8.53
N THR A 229 -5.65 -5.96 7.34
CA THR A 229 -5.55 -7.34 6.91
C THR A 229 -4.17 -7.67 6.36
N PHE A 230 -3.71 -8.89 6.61
CA PHE A 230 -2.63 -9.50 5.86
C PHE A 230 -3.17 -10.65 5.02
N HIS A 231 -2.96 -10.58 3.72
CA HIS A 231 -3.37 -11.60 2.76
C HIS A 231 -2.14 -12.29 2.19
N SER A 232 -2.03 -13.59 2.37
CA SER A 232 -0.97 -14.37 1.73
C SER A 232 -1.33 -14.63 0.27
N THR A 233 -0.42 -14.24 -0.63
CA THR A 233 -0.63 -14.33 -2.08
C THR A 233 0.44 -15.15 -2.78
N GLY A 234 0.30 -15.29 -4.09
CA GLY A 234 1.26 -15.98 -4.94
C GLY A 234 2.66 -15.34 -4.97
N ARG A 235 2.81 -14.11 -4.46
CA ARG A 235 4.07 -13.35 -4.55
C ARG A 235 4.64 -12.96 -3.19
N GLY A 236 3.87 -13.09 -2.12
CA GLY A 236 4.25 -12.58 -0.81
C GLY A 236 3.08 -12.45 0.14
N ILE A 237 3.08 -11.33 0.86
CA ILE A 237 2.02 -10.99 1.80
C ILE A 237 1.61 -9.54 1.57
N GLU A 238 0.34 -9.34 1.27
CA GLU A 238 -0.26 -8.02 1.10
C GLU A 238 -0.75 -7.52 2.44
N GLN A 239 -0.40 -6.29 2.80
CA GLN A 239 -1.02 -5.59 3.92
C GLN A 239 -2.02 -4.59 3.35
N SER A 240 -3.25 -4.59 3.85
CA SER A 240 -4.26 -3.62 3.45
C SER A 240 -4.89 -2.97 4.68
N LEU A 241 -5.15 -1.66 4.61
CA LEU A 241 -5.95 -0.93 5.59
C LEU A 241 -7.34 -0.69 4.99
N ILE A 242 -8.36 -1.21 5.64
CA ILE A 242 -9.75 -1.15 5.18
C ILE A 242 -10.52 -0.13 6.02
N PHE A 243 -11.25 0.73 5.32
CA PHE A 243 -12.13 1.75 5.85
C PHE A 243 -13.56 1.28 5.70
N ALA A 244 -14.28 1.07 6.81
CA ALA A 244 -15.71 0.75 6.77
C ALA A 244 -16.58 1.96 6.41
N THR A 245 -16.07 3.18 6.66
CA THR A 245 -16.73 4.44 6.32
C THR A 245 -15.69 5.48 5.88
N ALA A 246 -16.14 6.56 5.25
CA ALA A 246 -15.25 7.64 4.87
C ALA A 246 -14.51 8.22 6.09
N PRO A 247 -13.18 8.46 6.00
CA PRO A 247 -12.42 9.02 7.12
C PRO A 247 -13.00 10.37 7.53
N GLN A 248 -13.28 10.54 8.81
CA GLN A 248 -13.86 11.76 9.36
C GLN A 248 -12.77 12.65 9.94
N LEU A 249 -12.85 13.95 9.68
CA LEU A 249 -12.02 14.90 10.43
C LEU A 249 -12.51 14.92 11.89
N PRO A 250 -11.60 14.93 12.88
CA PRO A 250 -11.98 15.09 14.27
C PRO A 250 -12.91 16.30 14.39
N GLN A 251 -14.08 16.09 14.99
CA GLN A 251 -14.89 17.23 15.39
C GLN A 251 -14.08 17.99 16.42
N ALA A 252 -13.97 19.32 16.28
CA ALA A 252 -13.30 20.13 17.29
C ALA A 252 -14.12 20.02 18.58
N ASP A 253 -13.71 19.11 19.45
CA ASP A 253 -14.39 18.80 20.70
C ASP A 253 -14.62 20.11 21.47
N GLY A 254 -15.89 20.38 21.77
CA GLY A 254 -16.29 21.55 22.56
C GLY A 254 -17.07 22.64 21.83
N VAL A 255 -17.33 22.52 20.51
CA VAL A 255 -18.27 23.42 19.82
C VAL A 255 -19.54 22.67 19.42
N GLN A 256 -20.33 22.26 20.42
CA GLN A 256 -21.69 21.80 20.16
C GLN A 256 -22.59 23.01 19.83
N GLY A 257 -23.19 23.03 18.65
CA GLY A 257 -24.15 24.07 18.22
C GLY A 257 -23.92 24.55 16.79
N HIS A 258 -24.73 25.53 16.36
CA HIS A 258 -24.73 26.09 14.99
C HIS A 258 -23.36 26.60 14.50
N MET A 259 -22.41 26.83 15.42
CA MET A 259 -21.03 27.21 15.11
C MET A 259 -20.20 26.08 14.48
N ALA A 260 -20.56 24.80 14.69
CA ALA A 260 -19.90 23.67 14.02
C ALA A 260 -20.15 23.69 12.51
N THR A 261 -21.39 23.98 12.09
CA THR A 261 -21.76 24.09 10.67
C THR A 261 -21.06 25.28 10.01
N LEU A 262 -21.00 26.42 10.69
CA LEU A 262 -20.28 27.60 10.19
C LEU A 262 -18.78 27.33 10.05
N ARG A 263 -18.15 26.61 10.99
CA ARG A 263 -16.72 26.24 10.90
C ARG A 263 -16.40 25.27 9.77
N GLN A 264 -17.34 24.46 9.29
CA GLN A 264 -17.12 23.63 8.10
C GLN A 264 -17.24 24.46 6.80
N PHE A 265 -18.09 25.49 6.80
CA PHE A 265 -18.29 26.36 5.63
C PHE A 265 -17.26 27.49 5.51
N LEU A 266 -16.83 28.08 6.63
CA LEU A 266 -15.93 29.23 6.65
C LEU A 266 -14.57 28.97 5.97
N PRO A 267 -13.88 27.84 6.17
CA PRO A 267 -12.62 27.55 5.47
C PRO A 267 -12.81 27.47 3.95
N ARG A 268 -13.94 26.91 3.47
CA ARG A 268 -14.26 26.92 2.04
C ARG A 268 -14.46 28.35 1.50
N LEU A 269 -15.07 29.23 2.30
CA LEU A 269 -15.31 30.63 1.92
C LEU A 269 -14.06 31.51 2.03
N LEU A 270 -13.19 31.23 3.00
CA LEU A 270 -11.99 32.03 3.31
C LEU A 270 -10.72 31.49 2.62
N GLY A 271 -10.86 30.52 1.69
CA GLY A 271 -9.71 29.92 1.02
C GLY A 271 -8.78 29.14 1.96
N GLY A 272 -9.29 28.71 3.11
CA GLY A 272 -8.57 27.80 3.99
C GLY A 272 -8.44 26.45 3.28
N ASN A 273 -7.28 26.19 2.70
CA ASN A 273 -6.98 24.93 2.01
C ASN A 273 -7.34 23.77 2.93
N GLY A 274 -8.30 22.92 2.53
CA GLY A 274 -8.68 21.68 3.19
C GLY A 274 -7.49 20.69 3.29
N PRO A 275 -7.63 19.54 3.95
CA PRO A 275 -6.68 18.46 3.72
C PRO A 275 -6.65 18.12 2.22
N THR A 276 -5.45 17.90 1.71
CA THR A 276 -5.19 17.55 0.32
C THR A 276 -4.92 16.05 0.19
N TRP A 277 -4.34 15.44 1.23
CA TRP A 277 -3.95 14.03 1.22
C TRP A 277 -4.41 13.29 2.47
N LEU A 278 -4.64 11.99 2.31
CA LEU A 278 -4.68 11.01 3.38
C LEU A 278 -3.34 10.28 3.40
N ALA A 279 -2.76 10.04 4.57
CA ALA A 279 -1.57 9.21 4.69
C ALA A 279 -1.66 8.22 5.85
N LEU A 280 -1.34 6.96 5.57
CA LEU A 280 -0.95 5.98 6.59
C LEU A 280 0.54 6.16 6.88
N GLU A 281 0.89 6.47 8.13
CA GLU A 281 2.27 6.52 8.60
C GLU A 281 2.68 5.19 9.22
N ALA A 282 3.84 4.67 8.81
CA ALA A 282 4.46 3.48 9.34
C ALA A 282 5.96 3.70 9.52
N ASP A 283 6.54 3.08 10.52
CA ASP A 283 7.99 3.03 10.70
C ASP A 283 8.54 1.75 10.07
N LEU A 284 9.57 1.91 9.25
CA LEU A 284 10.30 0.87 8.54
C LEU A 284 11.70 0.75 9.14
N PHE A 285 12.02 -0.43 9.67
CA PHE A 285 13.29 -0.73 10.33
C PHE A 285 14.18 -1.56 9.41
N LEU A 286 15.36 -1.06 9.08
CA LEU A 286 16.35 -1.71 8.20
C LEU A 286 17.49 -2.31 9.04
N LEU A 287 17.30 -3.51 9.59
CA LEU A 287 18.13 -4.02 10.69
C LEU A 287 19.50 -4.59 10.25
N SER A 288 19.72 -4.82 8.96
CA SER A 288 20.90 -5.52 8.44
C SER A 288 21.81 -4.69 7.53
N GLY A 289 21.75 -3.36 7.61
CA GLY A 289 22.49 -2.47 6.71
C GLY A 289 21.85 -2.33 5.33
N ASP A 290 20.57 -2.69 5.23
CA ASP A 290 19.76 -2.62 4.03
C ASP A 290 19.53 -1.15 3.62
N SER A 291 19.21 -0.93 2.35
CA SER A 291 19.03 0.39 1.78
C SER A 291 17.76 0.48 0.94
N LEU A 292 17.18 1.68 0.87
CA LEU A 292 16.01 1.98 0.06
C LEU A 292 16.43 2.42 -1.35
N TRP A 293 15.70 1.98 -2.36
CA TRP A 293 15.98 2.26 -3.76
C TRP A 293 14.70 2.65 -4.49
N VAL A 294 14.76 3.72 -5.29
CA VAL A 294 13.67 4.18 -6.17
C VAL A 294 14.25 4.36 -7.56
N ASP A 295 13.62 3.76 -8.57
CA ASP A 295 14.06 3.81 -9.97
C ASP A 295 15.57 3.49 -10.15
N GLY A 296 16.07 2.52 -9.38
CA GLY A 296 17.46 2.09 -9.42
C GLY A 296 18.46 3.04 -8.74
N LEU A 297 18.00 4.06 -8.02
CA LEU A 297 18.84 4.97 -7.24
C LEU A 297 18.65 4.74 -5.73
N GLN A 298 19.77 4.59 -5.02
CA GLN A 298 19.78 4.49 -3.56
C GLN A 298 19.31 5.80 -2.93
N GLN A 299 18.40 5.71 -1.96
CA GLN A 299 17.87 6.83 -1.21
C GLN A 299 18.62 6.97 0.12
N THR A 300 19.20 8.16 0.35
CA THR A 300 19.93 8.51 1.59
C THR A 300 19.28 9.67 2.34
N HIS A 301 18.23 10.25 1.77
CA HIS A 301 17.47 11.37 2.31
C HIS A 301 15.98 11.15 2.08
N SER A 302 15.16 12.11 2.51
CA SER A 302 13.73 12.06 2.22
C SER A 302 13.46 11.93 0.73
N PHE A 303 12.52 11.06 0.35
CA PHE A 303 12.12 10.85 -1.04
C PHE A 303 10.61 10.74 -1.20
N SER A 304 10.16 10.83 -2.45
CA SER A 304 8.78 10.59 -2.85
C SER A 304 8.74 9.79 -4.16
N THR A 305 7.82 8.83 -4.26
CA THR A 305 7.58 8.08 -5.50
C THR A 305 6.55 8.75 -6.41
N ALA A 306 6.03 9.94 -6.07
CA ALA A 306 5.03 10.64 -6.88
C ALA A 306 5.50 10.98 -8.31
N ALA A 307 6.82 11.19 -8.48
CA ALA A 307 7.44 11.44 -9.78
C ALA A 307 8.14 10.20 -10.37
N SER A 308 8.08 9.05 -9.69
CA SER A 308 8.65 7.81 -10.17
C SER A 308 7.85 7.30 -11.37
N ALA A 309 8.55 6.72 -12.35
CA ALA A 309 7.90 6.11 -13.51
C ALA A 309 7.12 4.83 -13.14
N THR A 310 7.58 4.12 -12.12
CA THR A 310 6.97 2.89 -11.64
C THR A 310 6.03 3.14 -10.46
N GLY A 311 6.36 4.11 -9.60
CA GLY A 311 5.68 4.32 -8.32
C GLY A 311 6.13 3.33 -7.23
N GLU A 312 7.03 2.41 -7.57
CA GLU A 312 7.58 1.38 -6.69
C GLU A 312 8.81 1.88 -5.93
N PHE A 313 9.11 1.23 -4.81
CA PHE A 313 10.45 1.29 -4.23
C PHE A 313 10.88 -0.10 -3.76
N ALA A 314 12.19 -0.30 -3.62
CA ALA A 314 12.79 -1.57 -3.26
C ALA A 314 13.67 -1.43 -2.02
N ILE A 315 13.76 -2.51 -1.25
CA ILE A 315 14.77 -2.69 -0.21
C ILE A 315 15.83 -3.62 -0.76
N ARG A 316 17.10 -3.20 -0.68
CA ARG A 316 18.24 -4.01 -1.12
C ARG A 316 19.23 -4.23 0.00
N ASP A 317 19.84 -5.41 0.00
CA ASP A 317 20.91 -5.73 0.95
C ASP A 317 22.22 -5.00 0.61
N ALA A 318 23.26 -5.23 1.42
CA ALA A 318 24.58 -4.65 1.22
C ALA A 318 25.29 -5.14 -0.08
N ALA A 319 24.85 -6.26 -0.65
CA ALA A 319 25.35 -6.77 -1.94
C ALA A 319 24.61 -6.14 -3.14
N GLY A 320 23.53 -5.39 -2.89
CA GLY A 320 22.69 -4.78 -3.91
C GLY A 320 21.58 -5.70 -4.44
N GLU A 321 21.36 -6.86 -3.82
CA GLU A 321 20.27 -7.76 -4.18
C GLU A 321 18.94 -7.24 -3.67
N THR A 322 17.90 -7.33 -4.49
CA THR A 322 16.56 -6.87 -4.09
C THR A 322 15.90 -7.88 -3.17
N LEU A 323 15.67 -7.46 -1.93
CA LEU A 323 15.05 -8.26 -0.88
C LEU A 323 13.53 -8.21 -0.97
N LEU A 324 12.99 -6.99 -1.02
CA LEU A 324 11.58 -6.66 -1.01
C LEU A 324 11.29 -5.54 -2.00
N THR A 325 10.09 -5.57 -2.58
CA THR A 325 9.56 -4.51 -3.43
C THR A 325 8.18 -4.10 -2.93
N PHE A 326 7.97 -2.80 -2.84
CA PHE A 326 6.69 -2.19 -2.51
C PHE A 326 6.03 -1.77 -3.81
N ALA A 327 4.87 -2.36 -4.08
CA ALA A 327 4.08 -2.06 -5.27
C ALA A 327 3.59 -0.61 -5.24
N PRO A 328 3.18 -0.03 -6.38
CA PRO A 328 2.59 1.30 -6.40
C PRO A 328 1.36 1.38 -5.50
N VAL A 329 1.23 2.47 -4.76
CA VAL A 329 0.09 2.68 -3.84
C VAL A 329 -1.20 2.83 -4.64
N VAL A 330 -2.22 2.05 -4.28
CA VAL A 330 -3.57 2.19 -4.80
C VAL A 330 -4.56 2.22 -3.64
N ALA A 331 -5.60 3.05 -3.79
CA ALA A 331 -6.82 2.93 -2.98
C ALA A 331 -8.01 2.62 -3.89
N PHE A 332 -8.92 1.76 -3.45
CA PHE A 332 -10.05 1.30 -4.26
C PHE A 332 -11.28 0.93 -3.41
N GLU A 333 -12.46 0.91 -4.02
CA GLU A 333 -13.68 0.41 -3.36
C GLU A 333 -13.67 -1.11 -3.31
N GLN A 334 -13.84 -1.72 -2.13
CA GLN A 334 -13.68 -3.17 -1.96
C GLN A 334 -14.66 -3.99 -2.85
N ASN A 335 -15.88 -3.47 -3.05
CA ASN A 335 -16.91 -4.11 -3.86
C ASN A 335 -16.84 -3.75 -5.35
N ASP A 336 -16.05 -2.75 -5.73
CA ASP A 336 -15.78 -2.38 -7.12
C ASP A 336 -14.33 -1.87 -7.27
N PRO A 337 -13.34 -2.77 -7.39
CA PRO A 337 -11.92 -2.40 -7.49
C PRO A 337 -11.57 -1.58 -8.75
N THR A 338 -12.50 -1.43 -9.71
CA THR A 338 -12.31 -0.54 -10.86
C THR A 338 -12.42 0.93 -10.47
N GLN A 339 -13.15 1.22 -9.39
CA GLN A 339 -13.18 2.52 -8.73
C GLN A 339 -11.94 2.69 -7.87
N ARG A 340 -10.86 3.19 -8.46
CA ARG A 340 -9.57 3.31 -7.79
C ARG A 340 -8.88 4.64 -8.04
N VAL A 341 -7.95 4.98 -7.14
CA VAL A 341 -7.07 6.14 -7.25
C VAL A 341 -5.64 5.71 -6.96
N ASN A 342 -4.70 6.27 -7.72
CA ASN A 342 -3.28 6.07 -7.47
C ASN A 342 -2.82 6.97 -6.32
N GLY A 343 -1.91 6.44 -5.52
CA GLY A 343 -1.17 7.17 -4.50
C GLY A 343 0.33 7.18 -4.80
N HIS A 344 1.11 7.45 -3.75
CA HIS A 344 2.56 7.38 -3.78
C HIS A 344 3.11 7.14 -2.38
N TYR A 345 4.39 6.78 -2.29
CA TYR A 345 5.12 6.74 -1.03
C TYR A 345 5.86 8.05 -0.81
N GLU A 346 5.92 8.48 0.44
CA GLU A 346 6.91 9.46 0.91
C GLU A 346 7.67 8.82 2.06
N ALA A 347 8.97 9.02 2.14
CA ALA A 347 9.74 8.53 3.27
C ALA A 347 10.72 9.58 3.75
N GLU A 348 10.97 9.60 5.05
CA GLU A 348 12.05 10.37 5.66
C GLU A 348 12.80 9.51 6.68
N GLN A 349 14.11 9.69 6.79
CA GLN A 349 14.90 9.01 7.81
C GLN A 349 14.73 9.75 9.14
N VAL A 350 14.17 9.08 10.15
CA VAL A 350 13.94 9.66 11.48
C VAL A 350 15.06 9.31 12.46
N GLU A 351 15.66 8.12 12.30
CA GLU A 351 16.82 7.66 13.06
C GLU A 351 17.73 6.80 12.15
N PRO A 352 18.98 6.50 12.55
CA PRO A 352 19.78 5.49 11.86
C PRO A 352 18.99 4.20 11.69
N ASN A 353 18.84 3.72 10.45
CA ASN A 353 18.09 2.53 10.09
C ASN A 353 16.56 2.56 10.34
N ILE A 354 15.98 3.70 10.71
CA ILE A 354 14.53 3.85 10.87
C ILE A 354 14.03 4.93 9.91
N TRP A 355 13.14 4.52 9.02
CA TRP A 355 12.48 5.38 8.06
C TRP A 355 11.01 5.52 8.42
N ARG A 356 10.51 6.75 8.49
CA ARG A 356 9.07 6.99 8.54
C ARG A 356 8.55 7.00 7.11
N LEU A 357 7.78 5.98 6.77
CA LEU A 357 7.08 5.85 5.50
C LEU A 357 5.65 6.41 5.63
N ARG A 358 5.21 7.13 4.61
CA ARG A 358 3.84 7.57 4.38
C ARG A 358 3.31 6.92 3.12
N VAL A 359 2.17 6.24 3.23
CA VAL A 359 1.40 5.72 2.09
C VAL A 359 0.32 6.76 1.78
N VAL A 360 0.54 7.57 0.73
CA VAL A 360 -0.20 8.82 0.49
C VAL A 360 -1.22 8.64 -0.63
N THR A 361 -2.45 9.10 -0.43
CA THR A 361 -3.52 9.11 -1.45
C THR A 361 -4.33 10.42 -1.42
N PRO A 362 -4.95 10.84 -2.54
CA PRO A 362 -5.72 12.08 -2.57
C PRO A 362 -6.90 12.08 -1.60
N TRP A 363 -6.97 13.09 -0.72
CA TRP A 363 -8.06 13.23 0.26
C TRP A 363 -9.44 13.39 -0.43
N SER A 364 -9.46 14.03 -1.59
CA SER A 364 -10.67 14.25 -2.38
C SER A 364 -11.36 12.95 -2.80
N TRP A 365 -10.60 11.87 -3.04
CA TRP A 365 -11.16 10.57 -3.41
C TRP A 365 -11.91 9.96 -2.22
N TRP A 366 -11.29 9.95 -1.03
CA TRP A 366 -11.92 9.41 0.19
C TRP A 366 -13.18 10.19 0.61
N ARG A 367 -13.27 11.49 0.30
CA ARG A 367 -14.40 12.34 0.68
C ARG A 367 -15.41 12.57 -0.43
N ASP A 368 -15.23 11.95 -1.59
CA ASP A 368 -16.20 12.03 -2.69
C ASP A 368 -17.50 11.31 -2.27
N PRO A 369 -18.65 12.00 -2.22
CA PRO A 369 -19.93 11.39 -1.82
C PRO A 369 -20.43 10.31 -2.77
N ALA A 370 -19.84 10.18 -3.97
CA ALA A 370 -20.15 9.09 -4.90
C ALA A 370 -19.45 7.77 -4.54
N ARG A 371 -18.50 7.76 -3.59
CA ARG A 371 -17.79 6.55 -3.21
C ARG A 371 -18.66 5.61 -2.38
N THR A 372 -18.47 4.32 -2.60
CA THR A 372 -19.05 3.26 -1.76
C THR A 372 -17.99 2.70 -0.82
N TYR A 373 -18.40 2.40 0.40
CA TYR A 373 -17.55 1.76 1.42
C TYR A 373 -18.05 0.33 1.69
N PRO A 374 -17.17 -0.63 2.06
CA PRO A 374 -15.77 -0.41 2.45
C PRO A 374 -14.82 -0.05 1.31
N ALA A 375 -13.77 0.70 1.64
CA ALA A 375 -12.68 1.07 0.73
C ALA A 375 -11.34 0.64 1.32
N VAL A 376 -10.39 0.29 0.44
CA VAL A 376 -9.11 -0.31 0.79
C VAL A 376 -8.00 0.65 0.42
N LEU A 377 -7.05 0.87 1.32
CA LEU A 377 -5.73 1.41 1.03
C LEU A 377 -4.74 0.23 1.03
N ASP A 378 -4.13 -0.04 -0.11
CA ASP A 378 -3.41 -1.31 -0.34
C ASP A 378 -1.93 -1.07 -0.69
N PRO A 379 -1.05 -0.94 0.31
CA PRO A 379 0.38 -1.09 0.09
C PRO A 379 0.71 -2.59 -0.10
N GLU A 380 0.69 -3.07 -1.35
CA GLU A 380 1.15 -4.42 -1.66
C GLU A 380 2.67 -4.53 -1.44
N ILE A 381 3.09 -5.48 -0.59
CA ILE A 381 4.49 -5.80 -0.32
C ILE A 381 4.77 -7.19 -0.89
N TYR A 382 5.58 -7.26 -1.95
CA TYR A 382 5.98 -8.55 -2.51
C TYR A 382 7.48 -8.75 -2.50
N MET A 383 7.88 -10.01 -2.57
CA MET A 383 9.25 -10.30 -2.96
C MET A 383 9.39 -10.06 -4.45
N ALA A 384 10.43 -9.31 -4.83
CA ALA A 384 11.02 -9.54 -6.13
C ALA A 384 11.53 -10.98 -6.12
N VAL A 385 10.80 -11.89 -6.78
CA VAL A 385 11.35 -13.19 -7.10
C VAL A 385 12.44 -12.91 -8.12
N THR A 386 13.69 -12.83 -7.66
CA THR A 386 14.87 -12.71 -8.52
C THR A 386 15.10 -14.06 -9.22
N GLN A 387 14.15 -14.47 -10.05
CA GLN A 387 14.39 -15.48 -11.05
C GLN A 387 13.70 -15.01 -12.33
N PRO A 388 14.46 -14.49 -13.31
CA PRO A 388 14.28 -15.09 -14.61
C PRO A 388 14.55 -16.59 -14.40
N ALA A 389 13.51 -17.39 -14.27
CA ALA A 389 13.63 -18.73 -14.81
C ALA A 389 13.81 -18.51 -16.31
N THR A 390 15.06 -18.26 -16.72
CA THR A 390 15.45 -18.59 -18.08
C THR A 390 15.23 -20.09 -18.11
N ILE A 391 14.07 -20.50 -18.64
CA ILE A 391 13.94 -21.83 -19.20
C ILE A 391 14.90 -21.77 -20.39
N THR A 392 16.17 -22.04 -20.14
CA THR A 392 17.06 -22.41 -21.21
C THR A 392 16.47 -23.70 -21.75
N LEU A 393 15.81 -23.58 -22.91
CA LEU A 393 15.65 -24.67 -23.86
C LEU A 393 17.05 -25.03 -24.39
N ASP A 394 17.96 -25.39 -23.49
CA ASP A 394 19.29 -25.84 -23.86
C ASP A 394 19.20 -27.33 -24.24
N ASP A 395 19.53 -27.58 -25.51
CA ASP A 395 20.21 -28.79 -25.99
C ASP A 395 19.48 -30.14 -26.01
N TYR A 396 18.22 -30.18 -26.45
CA TYR A 396 17.65 -31.42 -27.04
C TYR A 396 17.40 -31.34 -28.55
N CYS A 397 18.15 -30.49 -29.26
CA CYS A 397 18.46 -30.71 -30.67
C CYS A 397 19.81 -31.44 -30.81
N GLN A 398 20.03 -32.53 -30.07
CA GLN A 398 21.08 -33.48 -30.43
C GLN A 398 20.56 -34.23 -31.68
N PRO A 399 21.25 -34.15 -32.83
CA PRO A 399 20.89 -34.96 -33.98
C PRO A 399 20.95 -36.43 -33.57
N TRP A 400 19.84 -37.15 -33.77
CA TRP A 400 19.90 -38.61 -33.73
C TRP A 400 20.95 -39.08 -34.73
N PRO A 401 21.92 -39.92 -34.34
CA PRO A 401 23.04 -40.32 -35.21
C PRO A 401 22.62 -41.05 -36.50
N ASP A 402 21.35 -41.43 -36.63
CA ASP A 402 20.81 -42.18 -37.77
C ASP A 402 19.72 -41.42 -38.58
N ALA A 403 19.44 -40.16 -38.25
CA ALA A 403 18.54 -39.35 -39.07
C ALA A 403 19.33 -38.79 -40.27
N GLY A 404 18.98 -39.23 -41.49
CA GLY A 404 19.51 -38.69 -42.74
C GLY A 404 19.31 -37.16 -42.88
N PRO A 405 19.61 -36.55 -44.05
CA PRO A 405 19.90 -35.12 -44.19
C PRO A 405 18.74 -34.12 -43.97
N PHE A 406 17.66 -34.52 -43.28
CA PHE A 406 16.54 -33.66 -42.95
C PHE A 406 16.38 -33.57 -41.42
N ALA A 407 17.00 -32.55 -40.82
CA ALA A 407 16.68 -32.12 -39.46
C ALA A 407 15.31 -31.43 -39.48
N TYR A 408 14.31 -32.05 -38.85
CA TYR A 408 12.98 -31.48 -38.70
C TYR A 408 12.86 -30.87 -37.30
N CYS A 409 12.84 -29.54 -37.23
CA CYS A 409 12.43 -28.81 -36.02
C CYS A 409 10.96 -28.39 -36.22
N PRO A 410 9.98 -29.01 -35.55
CA PRO A 410 8.59 -28.63 -35.72
C PRO A 410 8.26 -27.44 -34.81
N TYR A 411 8.74 -26.24 -35.16
CA TYR A 411 8.15 -24.98 -34.75
C TYR A 411 8.18 -23.99 -35.92
N ASN A 412 7.35 -24.26 -36.93
CA ASN A 412 6.92 -23.22 -37.85
C ASN A 412 5.75 -22.49 -37.20
N VAL A 413 6.02 -21.36 -36.57
CA VAL A 413 5.02 -20.29 -36.45
C VAL A 413 4.91 -19.67 -37.84
N PRO A 414 3.75 -19.68 -38.52
CA PRO A 414 3.61 -18.92 -39.76
C PRO A 414 3.73 -17.43 -39.43
N ALA A 415 4.68 -16.76 -40.08
CA ALA A 415 4.66 -15.31 -40.20
C ALA A 415 3.47 -14.93 -41.09
N GLU A 416 2.47 -14.24 -40.54
CA GLU A 416 1.54 -13.48 -41.38
C GLU A 416 2.26 -12.25 -41.97
N PRO A 417 2.08 -11.95 -43.26
CA PRO A 417 2.51 -10.69 -43.84
C PRO A 417 1.36 -9.66 -43.92
N VAL A 418 1.67 -8.44 -43.47
CA VAL A 418 0.97 -7.13 -43.59
C VAL A 418 -0.20 -6.87 -42.66
#